data_AF-A0A971NI35-F1
#
_entry.id   AF-A0A971NI35-F1
#
_cell.length_a   1.000
_cell.length_b   1.000
_cell.length_c   1.000
_cell.angle_alpha   90.00
_cell.angle_beta   90.00
_cell.angle_gamma   90.00
#
_symmetry.space_group_name_H-M   'P 1'
#
loop_
_entity.id
_entity.type
_entity.pdbx_description
1 polymer ?
#
loop_
_entity_poly.entity_id
_entity_poly.type
_entity_poly.pdbx_seq_one_letter_code
_entity_poly.pdbx_strand_id
1 'polypeptide(L)' 'MYAIGKNILKTAIEDQLAARYGIKARDATREQMFSVCAILLREMISRNRVLNEKDEGRQLHYLSMEFLMGRSLEKNA' A
#
# COMPACT_ATOMS: atom_id res chain seq x y z
N MET A 1 15.93 -6.24 -0.95
CA MET A 1 14.75 -5.44 -0.57
C MET A 1 15.26 -4.23 0.20
N TYR A 2 15.27 -3.04 -0.40
CA TYR A 2 15.76 -1.83 0.29
C TYR A 2 14.70 -1.41 1.32
N ALA A 3 15.05 -1.43 2.61
CA ALA A 3 14.17 -0.92 3.64
C ALA A 3 13.97 0.58 3.38
N ILE A 4 12.72 0.99 3.11
CA ILE A 4 12.39 2.41 3.03
C ILE A 4 12.69 3.02 4.40
N GLY A 5 13.58 4.00 4.43
CA GLY A 5 13.96 4.66 5.67
C GLY A 5 12.74 5.30 6.34
N LYS A 6 12.66 5.19 7.67
CA LYS A 6 11.55 5.72 8.50
C LYS A 6 11.20 7.18 8.18
N ASN A 7 12.20 8.00 7.87
CA ASN A 7 12.01 9.42 7.53
C ASN A 7 11.30 9.60 6.19
N ILE A 8 11.65 8.79 5.18
CA ILE A 8 11.03 8.84 3.85
C ILE A 8 9.55 8.44 3.95
N LEU A 9 9.27 7.39 4.73
CA LEU A 9 7.89 6.96 4.96
C LEU A 9 7.07 8.06 5.67
N LYS A 10 7.66 8.73 6.66
CA LYS A 10 7.00 9.82 7.37
C LYS A 10 6.64 10.98 6.44
N THR A 11 7.58 11.41 5.59
CA THR A 11 7.33 12.45 4.59
C THR A 11 6.25 12.03 3.60
N ALA A 12 6.30 10.79 3.10
CA ALA A 12 5.27 10.29 2.19
C ALA A 12 3.86 10.27 2.81
N ILE A 13 3.75 9.97 4.10
CA ILE A 13 2.48 10.04 4.85
C ILE A 13 2.01 11.49 4.96
N GLU A 14 2.90 12.42 5.33
CA GLU A 14 2.57 13.85 5.44
C GLU A 14 2.10 14.42 4.10
N ASP A 15 2.80 14.09 3.01
CA ASP A 15 2.45 14.51 1.65
C ASP A 15 1.08 13.96 1.22
N GLN A 16 0.79 12.68 1.49
CA GLN A 16 -0.50 12.08 1.14
C GLN A 16 -1.65 12.60 1.99
N LEU A 17 -1.42 12.93 3.26
CA LEU A 17 -2.43 13.59 4.11
C LEU A 17 -2.74 15.00 3.61
N ALA A 18 -1.71 15.77 3.25
CA ALA A 18 -1.89 17.09 2.66
C ALA A 18 -2.62 17.02 1.32
N ALA A 19 -2.21 16.12 0.42
CA ALA A 19 -2.78 15.99 -0.91
C ALA A 19 -4.23 15.50 -0.93
N ARG A 20 -4.61 14.56 -0.03
CA ARG A 20 -5.94 13.94 -0.04
C ARG A 20 -6.95 14.64 0.86
N TYR A 21 -6.48 15.18 1.97
CA TYR A 21 -7.36 15.70 3.02
C TYR A 21 -7.07 17.17 3.36
N GLY A 22 -6.01 17.78 2.82
CA GLY A 22 -5.67 19.18 3.08
C GLY A 22 -5.19 19.46 4.52
N ILE A 23 -4.77 18.43 5.25
CA ILE A 23 -4.43 18.51 6.67
C ILE A 23 -2.99 18.08 6.96
N LYS A 24 -2.49 18.48 8.13
CA LYS A 24 -1.20 18.03 8.67
C LYS A 24 -1.38 16.74 9.48
N ALA A 25 -0.30 15.97 9.63
CA ALA A 25 -0.31 14.71 10.38
C ALA A 25 -0.84 14.82 11.81
N ARG A 26 -0.60 15.96 12.48
CA ARG A 26 -1.10 16.22 13.84
C ARG A 26 -2.63 16.35 13.93
N ASP A 27 -3.27 16.72 12.83
CA ASP A 27 -4.70 17.02 12.75
C ASP A 27 -5.49 15.84 12.13
N ALA A 28 -4.80 14.74 11.79
CA ALA A 28 -5.38 13.57 11.15
C ALA A 28 -6.10 12.65 12.14
N THR A 29 -7.28 12.17 11.75
CA THR A 29 -7.98 11.11 12.49
C THR A 29 -7.29 9.76 12.28
N ARG A 30 -7.58 8.79 13.14
CA ARG A 30 -7.04 7.42 13.01
C ARG A 30 -7.44 6.78 11.68
N GLU A 31 -8.66 7.04 11.22
CA GLU A 31 -9.20 6.52 9.96
C GLU A 31 -8.47 7.12 8.75
N GLN A 32 -8.19 8.43 8.78
CA GLN A 32 -7.41 9.10 7.73
C GLN A 32 -5.97 8.61 7.69
N MET A 33 -5.34 8.44 8.85
CA MET A 33 -3.99 7.88 8.96
C MET A 33 -3.95 6.45 8.42
N PHE A 34 -4.90 5.60 8.81
CA PHE A 34 -5.00 4.22 8.31
C PHE A 34 -5.19 4.17 6.79
N SER A 35 -6.09 5.00 6.26
CA SER A 35 -6.33 5.13 4.82
C SER A 35 -5.05 5.48 4.07
N VAL A 36 -4.33 6.54 4.49
CA VAL A 36 -3.08 6.98 3.87
C VAL A 36 -2.01 5.88 3.92
N CYS A 37 -1.84 5.21 5.06
CA CYS A 37 -0.90 4.08 5.16
C CYS A 37 -1.26 2.95 4.18
N ALA A 38 -2.54 2.62 4.04
CA ALA A 38 -3.00 1.59 3.09
C ALA A 38 -2.75 1.97 1.63
N ILE A 39 -2.92 3.24 1.30
CA ILE A 39 -2.62 3.76 -0.03
C ILE A 39 -1.13 3.67 -0.34
N LEU A 40 -0.27 4.11 0.59
CA LEU A 40 1.18 4.08 0.39
C LEU A 40 1.71 2.64 0.25
N LEU A 41 1.23 1.72 1.09
CA LEU A 41 1.59 0.30 0.98
C LEU A 41 1.13 -0.28 -0.36
N ARG A 42 -0.08 0.05 -0.83
CA ARG A 42 -0.55 -0.36 -2.16
C ARG A 42 0.35 0.17 -3.28
N GLU A 43 0.76 1.43 -3.22
CA GLU A 43 1.68 2.02 -4.21
C GLU A 43 3.03 1.34 -4.21
N MET A 44 3.59 1.02 -3.03
CA MET A 44 4.85 0.30 -2.92
C MET A 44 4.78 -1.11 -3.52
N ILE A 45 3.71 -1.85 -3.24
CA ILE A 45 3.50 -3.19 -3.79
C ILE A 45 3.27 -3.13 -5.31
N SER A 46 2.49 -2.16 -5.78
CA SER A 46 2.21 -1.98 -7.21
C SER A 46 3.48 -1.69 -8.01
N ARG A 47 4.37 -0.82 -7.50
CA ARG A 47 5.67 -0.55 -8.14
C ARG A 47 6.54 -1.81 -8.24
N ASN A 48 6.52 -2.66 -7.23
CA ASN A 48 7.26 -3.93 -7.26
C ASN A 48 6.65 -4.95 -8.23
N ARG A 49 5.32 -4.99 -8.38
CA ARG A 49 4.67 -5.94 -9.31
C ARG A 49 5.03 -5.68 -10.77
N VAL A 50 5.06 -4.42 -11.20
CA VAL A 50 5.45 -4.04 -12.57
C VAL A 50 6.86 -4.53 -12.92
N LEU A 51 7.78 -4.58 -11.95
CA LEU A 51 9.14 -5.10 -12.16
C LEU A 51 9.20 -6.63 -12.29
N ASN A 52 8.18 -7.35 -11.81
CA ASN A 52 8.12 -8.82 -11.78
C ASN A 52 7.18 -9.41 -12.86
N GLU A 53 6.70 -8.61 -13.82
CA GLU A 53 5.76 -9.07 -14.86
C GLU A 53 6.35 -10.05 -15.90
N LYS A 54 7.61 -10.47 -15.76
CA LYS A 54 8.26 -11.40 -16.68
C LYS A 54 8.40 -12.82 -16.11
N ASP A 55 7.31 -13.40 -15.63
CA ASP A 55 7.28 -14.85 -15.44
C ASP A 55 6.83 -15.50 -16.76
N GLU A 56 7.78 -15.97 -17.56
CA GLU A 56 7.56 -16.71 -18.83
C GLU A 56 7.01 -18.14 -18.60
N GLY A 57 6.68 -18.49 -17.35
CA GLY A 57 6.19 -19.80 -16.95
C GLY A 57 4.69 -20.04 -17.20
N ARG A 58 4.26 -21.28 -17.01
CA ARG A 58 2.85 -21.69 -17.11
C ARG A 58 2.00 -20.96 -16.05
N GLN A 59 1.01 -20.20 -16.49
CA GLN A 59 0.07 -19.50 -15.60
C GLN A 59 -0.99 -20.46 -15.04
N LEU A 60 -1.16 -20.44 -13.72
CA LEU A 60 -2.25 -21.15 -13.03
C LEU A 60 -3.42 -20.19 -12.80
N HIS A 61 -4.52 -20.45 -13.50
CA HIS A 61 -5.74 -19.66 -13.38
C HIS A 61 -6.64 -20.25 -12.29
N TYR A 62 -6.71 -19.58 -11.13
CA TYR A 62 -7.60 -19.97 -10.06
C TYR A 62 -9.02 -19.45 -10.32
N LEU A 63 -10.00 -20.35 -10.39
CA LEU A 63 -11.42 -20.03 -10.48
C LEU A 63 -12.15 -20.54 -9.23
N SER A 64 -12.70 -19.62 -8.46
CA SER A 64 -13.53 -19.90 -7.28
C SER A 64 -14.77 -19.01 -7.32
N MET A 65 -15.87 -19.48 -6.74
CA MET A 65 -17.08 -18.68 -6.57
C MET A 65 -16.94 -17.64 -5.46
N GLU A 66 -16.06 -17.90 -4.48
CA GLU A 66 -15.84 -17.00 -3.36
C GLU A 66 -14.36 -16.87 -3.01
N PHE A 67 -13.94 -15.64 -2.69
CA PHE A 67 -12.59 -15.29 -2.27
C PHE A 67 -12.66 -14.39 -1.03
N LEU A 68 -12.61 -15.00 0.16
CA LEU A 68 -12.65 -14.27 1.42
C LEU A 68 -11.25 -13.77 1.82
N MET A 69 -10.87 -12.59 1.32
CA MET A 69 -9.52 -12.04 1.53
C MET A 69 -9.28 -11.49 2.95
N GLY A 70 -10.33 -10.99 3.61
CA GLY A 70 -10.26 -10.35 4.93
C GLY A 70 -9.48 -9.03 4.93
N ARG A 71 -9.01 -8.59 6.10
CA ARG A 71 -8.15 -7.40 6.23
C ARG A 71 -6.77 -7.70 5.67
N SER A 72 -6.36 -6.99 4.62
CA SER A 72 -5.10 -7.29 3.91
C SER A 72 -3.93 -6.38 4.32
N LEU A 73 -4.17 -5.26 5.00
CA LEU A 73 -3.11 -4.30 5.29
C LEU A 73 -1.98 -4.91 6.13
N GLU A 74 -2.33 -5.66 7.18
CA GLU A 74 -1.36 -6.36 8.03
C GLU A 74 -0.58 -7.44 7.26
N LYS A 75 -1.25 -8.15 6.34
CA LYS A 75 -0.61 -9.21 5.53
C LYS A 75 0.35 -8.65 4.48
N ASN A 76 0.18 -7.38 4.11
CA ASN A 76 0.85 -6.73 2.99
C ASN A 76 1.86 -5.66 3.42
N ALA A 77 1.91 -5.32 4.71
CA ALA A 77 2.86 -4.37 5.30
C ALA A 77 4.21 -5.05 5.55
#